data_AF-A0A4Y2Q2S9-F1
#
_entry.id   AF-A0A4Y2Q2S9-F1
#
_cell.length_a   1.000
_cell.length_b   1.000
_cell.length_c   1.000
_cell.angle_alpha   90.00
_cell.angle_beta   90.00
_cell.angle_gamma   90.00
#
_symmetry.space_group_name_H-M   'P 1'
#
loop_
_entity.id
_entity.type
_entity.pdbx_description
1 polymer ?
#
loop_
_entity_poly.entity_id
_entity_poly.type
_entity_poly.pdbx_seq_one_letter_code
_entity_poly.pdbx_strand_id
1 'polypeptide(L)'
;MSVLTFHGSNYFRQRLILSTISGKPIQIKNIRDTSFEPGINAYERSFLDLLDLITNGSMIDVNETGTVVKYKPGLLRGGKEQHDCCIGRAIGYYLEPLICLAPFCKTPLHITLKGVTNDSIDPSVNIFLCFLFLNINGK
;
A
#
# COMPACT_ATOMS: atom_id res chain seq x y z
N MET A 1 18.72 -0.61 -14.79
CA MET A 1 17.44 -1.29 -14.47
C MET A 1 16.34 -0.56 -15.22
N SER A 2 15.58 -1.25 -16.08
CA SER A 2 14.45 -0.66 -16.79
C SER A 2 13.27 -0.44 -15.83
N VAL A 3 12.61 0.72 -15.96
CA VAL A 3 11.40 1.05 -15.19
C VAL A 3 10.20 0.42 -15.88
N LEU A 4 9.40 -0.36 -15.15
CA LEU A 4 8.18 -0.95 -15.68
C LEU A 4 7.07 0.10 -15.71
N THR A 5 6.43 0.30 -16.87
CA THR A 5 5.34 1.27 -17.02
C THR A 5 3.99 0.56 -17.05
N PHE A 6 3.06 1.01 -16.22
CA PHE A 6 1.67 0.58 -16.16
C PHE A 6 0.73 1.75 -16.43
N HIS A 7 -0.50 1.44 -16.80
CA HIS A 7 -1.54 2.42 -17.09
C HIS A 7 -2.78 2.17 -16.21
N GLY A 8 -3.48 3.26 -15.86
CA GLY A 8 -4.74 3.25 -15.12
C GLY A 8 -4.59 3.04 -13.61
N SER A 9 -5.69 3.28 -12.88
CA SER A 9 -5.79 3.12 -11.42
C SER A 9 -6.09 1.70 -10.95
N ASN A 10 -6.42 0.78 -11.86
CA ASN A 10 -6.78 -0.58 -11.49
C ASN A 10 -5.59 -1.34 -10.89
N TYR A 11 -5.85 -2.10 -9.84
CA TYR A 11 -4.85 -2.88 -9.10
C TYR A 11 -3.67 -2.05 -8.55
N PHE A 12 -3.92 -0.79 -8.19
CA PHE A 12 -2.89 0.12 -7.68
C PHE A 12 -2.10 -0.47 -6.50
N ARG A 13 -2.80 -1.04 -5.51
CA ARG A 13 -2.18 -1.69 -4.33
C ARG A 13 -1.31 -2.87 -4.73
N GLN A 14 -1.84 -3.80 -5.52
CA GLN A 14 -1.15 -5.02 -5.92
C GLN A 14 0.13 -4.72 -6.71
N ARG A 15 0.07 -3.74 -7.63
CA ARG A 15 1.23 -3.29 -8.41
C ARG A 15 2.35 -2.77 -7.50
N LEU A 16 2.00 -1.97 -6.50
CA LEU A 16 2.96 -1.44 -5.53
C LEU A 16 3.56 -2.54 -4.66
N ILE A 17 2.73 -3.42 -4.09
CA ILE A 17 3.20 -4.57 -3.29
C ILE A 17 4.18 -5.44 -4.08
N LEU A 18 3.82 -5.80 -5.32
CA LEU A 18 4.68 -6.62 -6.19
C LEU A 18 5.97 -5.92 -6.56
N SER A 19 5.94 -4.59 -6.75
CA SER A 19 7.15 -3.78 -6.95
C SER A 19 8.04 -3.83 -5.71
N THR A 20 7.48 -3.68 -4.51
CA THR A 20 8.22 -3.76 -3.24
C THR A 20 8.87 -5.14 -3.05
N ILE A 21 8.14 -6.23 -3.30
CA ILE A 21 8.67 -7.60 -3.14
C ILE A 21 9.71 -7.92 -4.21
N SER A 22 9.49 -7.50 -5.46
CA SER A 22 10.42 -7.79 -6.57
C SER A 22 11.63 -6.85 -6.64
N GLY A 23 11.62 -5.74 -5.88
CA GLY A 23 12.66 -4.71 -5.93
C GLY A 23 12.73 -3.96 -7.26
N LYS A 24 11.72 -4.08 -8.13
CA LYS A 24 11.72 -3.45 -9.46
C LYS A 24 11.01 -2.10 -9.43
N PRO A 25 11.63 -1.03 -9.95
CA PRO A 25 10.98 0.28 -10.03
C PRO A 25 9.84 0.27 -11.05
N ILE A 26 8.73 0.92 -10.69
CA ILE A 26 7.54 1.02 -11.53
C ILE A 26 7.12 2.48 -11.74
N GLN A 27 6.41 2.72 -12.83
CA GLN A 27 5.74 3.97 -13.13
C GLN A 27 4.30 3.66 -13.52
N ILE A 28 3.34 4.33 -12.90
CA ILE A 28 1.91 4.22 -13.22
C ILE A 28 1.49 5.54 -13.86
N LYS A 29 0.98 5.48 -15.09
CA LYS A 29 0.50 6.63 -15.87
C LYS A 29 -1.02 6.57 -16.05
N ASN A 30 -1.62 7.68 -16.45
CA ASN A 30 -3.04 7.80 -16.80
C ASN A 30 -3.96 7.35 -15.66
N ILE A 31 -3.66 7.80 -14.44
CA ILE A 31 -4.53 7.56 -13.27
C ILE A 31 -5.69 8.54 -13.34
N ARG A 32 -6.88 8.04 -13.73
CA ARG A 32 -8.14 8.81 -13.81
C ARG A 32 -8.02 10.09 -14.64
N ASP A 33 -7.20 10.10 -15.68
CA ASP A 33 -6.97 11.25 -16.54
C ASP A 33 -8.23 11.73 -17.29
N THR A 34 -9.20 10.84 -17.50
CA THR A 34 -10.50 11.15 -18.13
C THR A 34 -11.63 11.46 -17.15
N SER A 35 -11.38 11.42 -15.84
CA SER A 35 -12.41 11.64 -14.81
C SER A 35 -12.55 13.13 -14.46
N PHE A 36 -13.69 13.50 -13.85
CA PHE A 36 -13.92 14.87 -13.36
C PHE A 36 -12.92 15.27 -12.26
N GLU A 37 -12.52 14.32 -11.42
CA GLU A 37 -11.44 14.47 -10.43
C GLU A 37 -10.24 13.63 -10.89
N PRO A 38 -9.28 14.24 -11.62
CA PRO A 38 -8.13 13.52 -12.13
C PRO A 38 -7.09 13.22 -11.04
N GLY A 39 -6.37 12.12 -11.22
CA GLY A 39 -5.24 11.74 -10.37
C GLY A 39 -5.54 10.72 -9.27
N ILE A 40 -4.59 10.63 -8.33
CA ILE A 40 -4.70 9.76 -7.16
C ILE A 40 -5.66 10.34 -6.12
N ASN A 41 -6.39 9.45 -5.46
CA ASN A 41 -7.26 9.83 -4.36
C ASN A 41 -6.46 9.99 -3.05
N ALA A 42 -7.04 10.70 -2.08
CA ALA A 42 -6.41 10.91 -0.77
C ALA A 42 -6.04 9.59 -0.04
N TYR A 43 -6.84 8.53 -0.19
CA TYR A 43 -6.52 7.21 0.38
C TYR A 43 -5.37 6.50 -0.35
N GLU A 44 -5.20 6.72 -1.65
CA GLU A 44 -4.05 6.19 -2.41
C GLU A 44 -2.77 6.93 -2.03
N ARG A 45 -2.86 8.25 -1.80
CA ARG A 45 -1.74 9.03 -1.26
C ARG A 45 -1.35 8.54 0.12
N SER A 46 -2.31 8.39 1.03
CA SER A 46 -2.06 7.84 2.37
C SER A 46 -1.45 6.43 2.31
N PHE A 47 -1.83 5.62 1.33
CA PHE A 47 -1.22 4.29 1.12
C PHE A 47 0.24 4.38 0.64
N LEU A 48 0.57 5.33 -0.24
CA LEU A 48 1.96 5.59 -0.63
C LEU A 48 2.80 6.04 0.57
N ASP A 49 2.27 6.94 1.41
CA ASP A 49 2.96 7.40 2.61
C ASP A 49 3.18 6.24 3.61
N LEU A 50 2.22 5.31 3.73
CA LEU A 50 2.38 4.07 4.50
C LEU A 50 3.52 3.18 3.97
N LEU A 51 3.64 3.03 2.65
CA LEU A 51 4.73 2.26 2.05
C LEU A 51 6.09 2.88 2.33
N ASP A 52 6.18 4.21 2.30
CA ASP A 52 7.40 4.94 2.63
C ASP A 52 7.79 4.74 4.11
N LEU A 53 6.81 4.73 5.01
CA LEU A 53 7.02 4.50 6.44
C LEU A 53 7.63 3.13 6.75
N ILE A 54 7.16 2.07 6.08
CA ILE A 54 7.60 0.69 6.36
C ILE A 54 8.87 0.28 5.59
N THR A 55 9.25 1.05 4.57
CA THR A 55 10.45 0.80 3.76
C THR A 55 11.54 1.82 4.09
N ASN A 56 12.80 1.44 3.84
CA ASN A 56 13.93 2.34 3.99
C ASN A 56 14.59 2.57 2.63
N GLY A 57 14.76 3.84 2.25
CA GLY A 57 15.31 4.24 0.95
C GLY A 57 14.35 4.10 -0.22
N SER A 58 13.04 4.03 0.08
CA SER A 58 11.98 4.17 -0.91
C SER A 58 12.00 5.56 -1.55
N MET A 59 11.64 5.65 -2.82
CA MET A 59 11.43 6.95 -3.48
C MET A 59 10.08 6.92 -4.19
N ILE A 60 9.20 7.83 -3.78
CA ILE A 60 7.88 8.02 -4.36
C ILE A 60 7.83 9.43 -4.95
N ASP A 61 7.59 9.52 -6.25
CA ASP A 61 7.47 10.78 -6.98
C ASP A 61 6.08 10.82 -7.64
N VAL A 62 5.29 11.81 -7.25
CA VAL A 62 3.92 12.02 -7.73
C VAL A 62 3.90 13.34 -8.49
N ASN A 63 3.41 13.32 -9.72
CA ASN A 63 3.30 14.54 -10.53
C ASN A 63 2.30 15.53 -9.91
N GLU A 64 2.40 16.82 -10.28
CA GLU A 64 1.54 17.90 -9.77
C GLU A 64 0.04 17.59 -9.89
N THR A 65 -0.36 16.96 -10.99
CA THR A 65 -1.75 16.56 -11.27
C THR A 65 -2.13 15.20 -10.68
N GLY A 66 -1.21 14.47 -10.07
CA GLY A 66 -1.46 13.14 -9.51
C GLY A 66 -1.76 12.02 -10.52
N THR A 67 -1.72 12.29 -11.83
CA THR A 67 -2.04 11.30 -12.88
C THR A 67 -0.88 10.34 -13.19
N VAL A 68 0.32 10.67 -12.70
CA VAL A 68 1.53 9.85 -12.86
C VAL A 68 2.20 9.68 -11.51
N VAL A 69 2.47 8.42 -11.15
CA VAL A 69 3.19 8.03 -9.93
C VAL A 69 4.40 7.20 -10.34
N LYS A 70 5.59 7.57 -9.88
CA LYS A 70 6.80 6.74 -9.97
C LYS A 70 7.12 6.20 -8.59
N TYR A 71 7.33 4.90 -8.52
CA TYR A 71 7.68 4.22 -7.28
C TYR A 71 8.97 3.43 -7.48
N LYS A 72 9.98 3.77 -6.70
CA LYS A 72 11.20 2.99 -6.57
C LYS A 72 11.19 2.31 -5.20
N PRO A 73 11.07 0.98 -5.15
CA PRO A 73 10.98 0.26 -3.89
C PRO A 73 12.29 0.34 -3.10
N GLY A 74 12.16 0.49 -1.77
CA GLY A 74 13.25 0.41 -0.80
C GLY A 74 13.34 -0.96 -0.12
N LEU A 75 14.16 -1.06 0.91
CA LEU A 75 14.26 -2.28 1.73
C LEU A 75 13.19 -2.29 2.83
N LEU A 76 12.46 -3.40 2.98
CA LEU A 76 11.51 -3.58 4.06
C LEU A 76 12.23 -3.69 5.41
N ARG A 77 12.02 -2.72 6.29
CA ARG A 77 12.64 -2.69 7.61
C ARG A 77 11.75 -3.38 8.65
N GLY A 78 10.46 -3.06 8.64
CA GLY A 78 9.57 -3.31 9.78
C GLY A 78 9.89 -2.38 10.95
N GLY A 79 9.41 -2.72 12.15
CA GLY A 79 9.58 -1.90 13.36
C GLY A 79 8.25 -1.45 13.97
N LYS A 80 8.33 -0.52 14.93
CA LYS A 80 7.17 0.08 15.61
C LYS A 80 6.81 1.40 14.95
N GLU A 81 5.69 1.44 14.24
CA GLU A 81 5.27 2.61 13.48
C GLU A 81 3.79 2.92 13.73
N GLN A 82 3.38 4.16 13.49
CA GLN A 82 1.98 4.59 13.55
C GLN A 82 1.61 5.25 12.24
N HIS A 83 0.44 4.90 11.70
CA HIS A 83 -0.10 5.50 10.49
C HIS A 83 -1.54 5.95 10.70
N ASP A 84 -1.80 7.22 10.36
CA ASP A 84 -3.13 7.80 10.42
C ASP A 84 -3.78 7.64 9.03
N CYS A 85 -4.77 6.76 8.95
CA CYS A 85 -5.45 6.39 7.71
C CYS A 85 -6.43 7.49 7.28
N CYS A 86 -6.48 7.76 5.97
CA CYS A 86 -7.47 8.67 5.40
C CYS A 86 -8.91 8.11 5.53
N ILE A 87 -9.89 9.01 5.74
CA ILE A 87 -11.31 8.68 5.96
C ILE A 87 -11.98 8.03 4.72
N GLY A 88 -11.39 8.17 3.53
CA GLY A 88 -11.99 7.67 2.28
C GLY A 88 -12.07 6.13 2.15
N ARG A 89 -11.37 5.37 2.99
CA ARG A 89 -11.37 3.89 3.00
C ARG A 89 -11.20 3.38 4.43
N ALA A 90 -11.68 2.16 4.69
CA ALA A 90 -11.51 1.54 6.00
C ALA A 90 -10.05 1.06 6.21
N ILE A 91 -9.69 0.80 7.46
CA ILE A 91 -8.38 0.25 7.87
C ILE A 91 -8.05 -1.05 7.11
N GLY A 92 -9.06 -1.85 6.76
CA GLY A 92 -8.89 -3.07 5.96
C GLY A 92 -8.16 -2.84 4.64
N TYR A 93 -8.34 -1.67 4.03
CA TYR A 93 -7.65 -1.29 2.79
C TYR A 93 -6.12 -1.26 2.92
N TYR A 94 -5.64 -0.79 4.07
CA TYR A 94 -4.21 -0.68 4.40
C TYR A 94 -3.67 -1.95 5.05
N LEU A 95 -4.52 -2.74 5.72
CA LEU A 95 -4.12 -3.97 6.40
C LEU A 95 -3.75 -5.09 5.42
N GLU A 96 -4.50 -5.23 4.32
CA GLU A 96 -4.23 -6.22 3.26
C GLU A 96 -2.78 -6.18 2.74
N PRO A 97 -2.24 -5.03 2.27
CA PRO A 97 -0.85 -4.94 1.82
C PRO A 97 0.17 -5.19 2.95
N LEU A 98 -0.12 -4.77 4.18
CA LEU A 98 0.79 -4.97 5.31
C LEU A 98 0.95 -6.46 5.64
N ILE A 99 -0.13 -7.24 5.58
CA ILE A 99 -0.09 -8.69 5.76
C ILE A 99 0.79 -9.36 4.71
N CYS A 100 0.70 -8.93 3.44
CA CYS A 100 1.52 -9.46 2.37
C CYS A 100 3.02 -9.11 2.54
N LEU A 101 3.34 -7.94 3.08
CA LEU A 101 4.71 -7.44 3.22
C LEU A 101 5.39 -7.87 4.53
N ALA A 102 4.61 -8.08 5.60
CA ALA A 102 5.13 -8.36 6.94
C ALA A 102 6.14 -9.52 7.02
N PRO A 103 5.98 -10.67 6.30
CA PRO A 103 6.95 -11.77 6.35
C PRO A 103 8.32 -11.44 5.74
N PHE A 104 8.40 -10.41 4.90
CA PHE A 104 9.62 -10.03 4.19
C PHE A 104 10.39 -8.90 4.90
N CYS A 105 9.89 -8.40 6.03
CA CYS A 105 10.55 -7.37 6.84
C CYS A 105 11.74 -7.92 7.60
N LYS A 106 12.81 -7.11 7.73
CA LYS A 106 13.99 -7.47 8.55
C LYS A 106 13.66 -7.67 10.03
N THR A 107 12.69 -6.90 10.54
CA THR A 107 12.22 -6.96 11.94
C THR A 107 10.70 -7.15 11.98
N PRO A 108 10.16 -7.73 13.06
CA PRO A 108 8.71 -7.84 13.22
C PRO A 108 8.01 -6.49 13.07
N LEU A 109 6.94 -6.45 12.28
CA LEU A 109 6.16 -5.25 12.04
C LEU A 109 5.13 -5.06 13.15
N HIS A 110 5.23 -3.93 13.85
CA HIS A 110 4.30 -3.49 14.89
C HIS A 110 3.70 -2.14 14.50
N ILE A 111 2.61 -2.17 13.74
CA ILE A 111 2.00 -0.96 13.21
C ILE A 111 0.66 -0.65 13.88
N THR A 112 0.48 0.61 14.31
CA THR A 112 -0.78 1.12 14.86
C THR A 112 -1.49 1.93 13.78
N LEU A 113 -2.60 1.41 13.26
CA LEU A 113 -3.44 2.07 12.27
C LEU A 113 -4.59 2.83 12.97
N LYS A 114 -4.71 4.13 12.74
CA LYS A 114 -5.82 4.95 13.27
C LYS A 114 -6.71 5.40 12.12
N GLY A 115 -8.01 5.09 12.19
CA GLY A 115 -8.96 5.45 11.14
C GLY A 115 -10.29 4.72 11.26
N VAL A 116 -11.05 4.73 10.17
CA VAL A 116 -12.36 4.08 10.11
C VAL A 116 -12.19 2.55 10.11
N THR A 117 -12.79 1.86 11.07
CA THR A 117 -12.62 0.41 11.26
C THR A 117 -13.48 -0.45 10.34
N ASN A 118 -14.59 0.09 9.82
CA ASN A 118 -15.55 -0.65 9.00
C ASN A 118 -16.10 0.22 7.87
N ASP A 119 -16.23 -0.37 6.69
CA ASP A 119 -16.94 0.19 5.53
C ASP A 119 -17.67 -0.97 4.82
N SER A 120 -18.67 -0.64 4.02
CA SER A 120 -19.43 -1.58 3.18
C SER A 120 -18.64 -2.16 2.01
N ILE A 121 -17.53 -1.52 1.64
CA ILE A 121 -16.73 -1.86 0.44
C ILE A 121 -15.49 -2.68 0.80
N ASP A 122 -14.81 -2.31 1.89
CA ASP A 122 -13.55 -2.92 2.29
C ASP A 122 -13.77 -4.12 3.24
N PRO A 123 -12.93 -5.16 3.15
CA PRO A 123 -13.02 -6.29 4.08
C PRO A 123 -12.81 -5.83 5.53
N SER A 124 -13.73 -6.23 6.41
CA SER A 124 -13.62 -5.95 7.84
C SER A 124 -12.34 -6.56 8.44
N VAL A 125 -11.80 -5.91 9.48
CA VAL A 125 -10.59 -6.36 10.19
C VAL A 125 -10.71 -7.81 10.69
N ASN A 126 -11.93 -8.22 11.05
CA ASN A 126 -12.23 -9.57 11.53
C ASN A 126 -11.95 -10.66 10.48
N ILE A 127 -12.14 -10.36 9.19
CA ILE A 127 -11.83 -11.30 8.11
C ILE A 127 -10.34 -11.60 8.13
N PHE A 128 -9.49 -10.57 8.17
CA PHE A 128 -8.04 -10.74 8.19
C PHE A 128 -7.54 -11.44 9.46
N LEU A 129 -8.07 -11.09 10.63
CA LEU A 129 -7.70 -11.73 11.89
C LEU A 129 -8.00 -13.23 11.88
N CYS A 130 -9.16 -13.61 11.35
CA CYS A 130 -9.56 -15.02 11.21
C CYS A 130 -8.59 -15.77 10.28
N PHE A 131 -8.26 -15.19 9.11
CA PHE A 131 -7.33 -15.83 8.17
C PHE A 131 -5.89 -15.92 8.67
N LEU A 132 -5.39 -14.91 9.41
CA LEU A 132 -4.00 -14.92 9.90
C LEU A 132 -3.79 -15.91 11.06
N PHE A 133 -4.77 -16.02 11.97
CA PHE A 133 -4.66 -16.92 13.13
C PHE A 133 -4.95 -18.39 12.77
N LEU A 134 -5.67 -18.66 11.69
CA LEU A 134 -5.97 -20.03 11.26
C LEU A 134 -4.77 -20.79 10.68
N ASN A 135 -3.62 -20.15 10.45
CA ASN A 135 -2.51 -20.79 9.73
C ASN A 135 -1.14 -20.77 10.44
N ILE A 136 -1.11 -20.64 11.78
CA ILE A 136 0.14 -20.73 12.57
C ILE A 136 0.16 -21.95 13.51
N ASN A 137 -0.94 -22.69 13.64
CA ASN A 137 -0.98 -23.97 14.37
C ASN A 137 -1.16 -25.17 13.40
N GLY A 138 -0.38 -25.17 12.31
CA GLY A 138 -0.29 -26.29 11.39
C GLY A 138 0.99 -27.08 11.62
N LYS A 139 1.00 -27.90 12.69
CA LYS A 139 2.00 -28.93 13.08
C LYS A 139 3.48 -28.54 13.15
#